data_AF-A0A7K1C1V3-F1
#
_entry.id   AF-A0A7K1C1V3-F1
#
_cell.length_a   1.000
_cell.length_b   1.000
_cell.length_c   1.000
_cell.angle_alpha   90.00
_cell.angle_beta   90.00
_cell.angle_gamma   90.00
#
_symmetry.space_group_name_H-M   'P 1'
#
loop_
_entity.id
_entity.type
_entity.pdbx_description
1 polymer ?
#
loop_
_entity_poly.entity_id
_entity_poly.type
_entity_poly.pdbx_seq_one_letter_code
_entity_poly.pdbx_strand_id
1 'polypeptide(L)'
;MTIRDSYASATDTTEGRVYSVTGGDWDSLVTEIGQTKEERVVVNMGPQHPSTHGVLRLVLELEGETITEARAGIGYLHTGIEKNAEYRTWTQGVTFVTRMDYLAPIFNETAYCLAVEKLLGITNDIPERASEIRVLMMELNRISSHMVALGTGALELGALSPMIFAFREREKVLDVFEMISGL
;
A
#
# COMPACT_ATOMS: atom_id res chain seq x y z
N MET A 1 -37.90 25.31 -2.05
CA MET A 1 -37.50 23.92 -1.74
C MET A 1 -36.23 23.65 -2.53
N THR A 2 -35.09 23.98 -1.96
CA THR A 2 -33.76 23.75 -2.56
C THR A 2 -33.17 22.58 -1.81
N ILE A 3 -33.19 21.40 -2.43
CA ILE A 3 -32.51 20.21 -1.91
C ILE A 3 -31.03 20.46 -2.15
N ARG A 4 -30.36 21.08 -1.17
CA ARG A 4 -28.90 21.08 -1.12
C ARG A 4 -28.50 19.72 -0.58
N ASP A 5 -28.03 18.84 -1.46
CA ASP A 5 -27.30 17.67 -1.02
C ASP A 5 -26.01 18.14 -0.33
N SER A 6 -25.80 17.69 0.91
CA SER A 6 -24.64 18.06 1.73
C SER A 6 -23.42 17.22 1.39
N TYR A 7 -23.58 16.14 0.62
CA TYR A 7 -22.53 15.17 0.28
C TYR A 7 -21.96 15.34 -1.14
N ALA A 8 -22.65 16.10 -2.00
CA ALA A 8 -22.22 16.45 -3.35
C ALA A 8 -22.20 17.99 -3.51
N SER A 9 -21.15 18.65 -3.01
CA SER A 9 -21.01 20.09 -3.18
C SER A 9 -20.51 20.42 -4.59
N ALA A 10 -21.30 21.15 -5.37
CA ALA A 10 -20.89 21.66 -6.68
C ALA A 10 -20.31 23.08 -6.56
N THR A 11 -19.18 23.34 -7.22
CA THR A 11 -18.53 24.65 -7.33
C THR A 11 -18.38 25.02 -8.80
N ASP A 12 -18.90 26.17 -9.20
CA ASP A 12 -18.72 26.69 -10.56
C ASP A 12 -17.33 27.33 -10.70
N THR A 13 -16.55 26.87 -11.69
CA THR A 13 -15.21 27.39 -11.99
C THR A 13 -15.16 27.95 -13.41
N THR A 14 -14.08 28.68 -13.75
CA THR A 14 -13.86 29.24 -15.10
C THR A 14 -13.67 28.17 -16.18
N GLU A 15 -13.39 26.93 -15.80
CA GLU A 15 -13.18 25.79 -16.71
C GLU A 15 -14.38 24.82 -16.74
N GLY A 16 -15.45 25.11 -15.99
CA GLY A 16 -16.62 24.25 -15.89
C GLY A 16 -17.08 24.03 -14.45
N ARG A 17 -18.12 23.22 -14.29
CA ARG A 17 -18.74 22.92 -12.99
C ARG A 17 -18.03 21.74 -12.34
N VAL A 18 -17.49 21.95 -11.14
CA VAL A 18 -16.73 20.95 -10.38
C VAL A 18 -17.62 20.38 -9.27
N TYR A 19 -17.88 19.08 -9.32
CA TYR A 19 -18.57 18.37 -8.25
C TYR A 19 -17.54 17.72 -7.33
N SER A 20 -17.59 18.05 -6.04
CA SER A 20 -16.83 17.37 -4.99
C SER A 20 -17.76 16.41 -4.28
N VAL A 21 -17.56 15.11 -4.53
CA VAL A 21 -18.43 14.05 -4.00
C VAL A 21 -17.69 13.29 -2.91
N THR A 22 -18.33 13.16 -1.75
CA THR A 22 -17.83 12.33 -0.64
C THR A 22 -18.94 11.40 -0.13
N GLY A 23 -18.80 10.10 -0.41
CA GLY A 23 -19.59 9.02 0.19
C GLY A 23 -21.10 9.07 -0.07
N GLY A 24 -21.57 8.46 -1.17
CA GLY A 24 -22.97 8.13 -1.40
C GLY A 24 -23.50 8.37 -2.82
N ASP A 25 -24.30 7.40 -3.29
CA ASP A 25 -25.18 7.28 -4.48
C ASP A 25 -24.66 7.74 -5.87
N TRP A 26 -23.71 6.96 -6.39
CA TRP A 26 -23.09 7.11 -7.71
C TRP A 26 -24.07 7.05 -8.89
N ASP A 27 -25.13 6.26 -8.79
CA ASP A 27 -26.05 5.99 -9.90
C ASP A 27 -26.84 7.24 -10.33
N SER A 28 -27.19 8.07 -9.35
CA SER A 28 -27.89 9.34 -9.58
C SER A 28 -27.02 10.36 -10.32
N LEU A 29 -25.74 10.43 -9.96
CA LEU A 29 -24.77 11.40 -10.45
C LEU A 29 -24.26 11.04 -11.86
N VAL A 30 -24.02 9.75 -12.13
CA VAL A 30 -23.66 9.26 -13.48
C VAL A 30 -24.76 9.59 -14.50
N THR A 31 -26.03 9.52 -14.08
CA THR A 31 -27.18 9.83 -14.95
C THR A 31 -27.26 11.33 -15.27
N GLU A 32 -26.91 12.22 -14.33
CA GLU A 32 -26.84 13.66 -14.56
C GLU A 32 -25.62 14.07 -15.41
N ILE A 33 -24.42 13.52 -15.12
CA ILE A 33 -23.18 13.82 -15.86
C ILE A 33 -23.27 13.36 -17.32
N GLY A 34 -23.89 12.21 -17.58
CA GLY A 34 -24.03 11.66 -18.94
C GLY A 34 -24.81 12.56 -19.91
N GLN A 35 -25.55 13.56 -19.43
CA GLN A 35 -26.30 14.50 -20.25
C GLN A 35 -25.51 15.75 -20.65
N THR A 36 -24.36 16.03 -20.02
CA THR A 36 -23.61 17.27 -20.22
C THR A 36 -22.16 16.97 -20.63
N LYS A 37 -21.87 17.09 -21.93
CA LYS A 37 -20.61 16.65 -22.58
C LYS A 37 -19.31 17.34 -22.13
N GLU A 38 -19.37 18.33 -21.24
CA GLU A 38 -18.22 19.19 -20.87
C GLU A 38 -17.98 19.29 -19.34
N GLU A 39 -18.56 18.42 -18.51
CA GLU A 39 -18.39 18.52 -17.05
C GLU A 39 -17.25 17.64 -16.53
N ARG A 40 -16.27 18.29 -15.86
CA ARG A 40 -15.17 17.64 -15.14
C ARG A 40 -15.61 17.26 -13.73
N VAL A 41 -15.41 16.00 -13.36
CA VAL A 41 -15.82 15.47 -12.05
C VAL A 41 -14.58 15.24 -11.20
N VAL A 42 -14.62 15.70 -9.94
CA VAL A 42 -13.54 15.43 -8.99
C VAL A 42 -14.01 14.40 -7.96
N VAL A 43 -13.42 13.22 -8.00
CA VAL A 43 -13.71 12.11 -7.10
C VAL A 43 -12.61 11.98 -6.06
N ASN A 44 -13.01 11.91 -4.78
CA ASN A 44 -12.10 11.67 -3.68
C ASN A 44 -12.26 10.22 -3.18
N MET A 45 -11.31 9.36 -3.54
CA MET A 45 -11.28 7.95 -3.19
C MET A 45 -10.33 7.72 -2.00
N GLY A 46 -10.82 7.14 -0.90
CA GLY A 46 -10.06 6.94 0.34
C GLY A 46 -10.31 8.04 1.39
N PRO A 47 -9.53 8.09 2.49
CA PRO A 47 -8.34 7.30 2.80
C PRO A 47 -8.64 5.88 3.29
N GLN A 48 -9.90 5.59 3.62
CA GLN A 48 -10.40 4.26 3.97
C GLN A 48 -11.30 3.77 2.84
N HIS A 49 -10.70 3.08 1.87
CA HIS A 49 -11.43 2.37 0.83
C HIS A 49 -10.88 0.93 0.75
N PRO A 50 -11.71 -0.11 0.60
CA PRO A 50 -11.22 -1.50 0.55
C PRO A 50 -10.10 -1.72 -0.48
N SER A 51 -10.22 -1.10 -1.66
CA SER A 51 -9.27 -1.19 -2.77
C SER A 51 -7.94 -0.47 -2.61
N THR A 52 -7.70 0.23 -1.49
CA THR A 52 -6.43 0.94 -1.26
C THR A 52 -5.38 0.12 -0.52
N HIS A 53 -5.68 -1.13 -0.12
CA HIS A 53 -4.81 -2.07 0.61
C HIS A 53 -3.78 -1.37 1.51
N GLY A 54 -4.29 -0.60 2.48
CA GLY A 54 -3.53 0.39 3.22
C GLY A 54 -4.31 1.69 3.32
N VAL A 55 -3.62 2.77 3.65
CA VAL A 55 -4.22 4.09 3.82
C VAL A 55 -3.71 5.02 2.72
N LEU A 56 -4.50 5.14 1.65
CA LEU A 56 -4.18 5.96 0.48
C LEU A 56 -5.40 6.81 0.14
N ARG A 57 -5.17 8.09 -0.11
CA ARG A 57 -6.18 9.00 -0.66
C ARG A 57 -5.83 9.31 -2.11
N LEU A 58 -6.76 9.10 -3.03
CA LEU A 58 -6.64 9.47 -4.44
C LEU A 58 -7.67 10.55 -4.75
N VAL A 59 -7.21 11.71 -5.21
CA VAL A 59 -8.08 12.74 -5.80
C VAL A 59 -7.98 12.59 -7.30
N LEU A 60 -9.07 12.16 -7.91
CA LEU A 60 -9.18 11.82 -9.33
C LEU A 60 -10.01 12.90 -10.03
N GLU A 61 -9.50 13.41 -11.15
CA GLU A 61 -10.26 14.24 -12.08
C GLU A 61 -10.69 13.35 -13.26
N LEU A 62 -11.97 13.35 -13.57
CA LEU A 62 -12.57 12.50 -14.59
C LEU A 62 -13.30 13.33 -15.66
N GLU A 63 -13.17 12.87 -16.89
CA GLU A 63 -14.01 13.25 -18.03
C GLU A 63 -14.72 11.98 -18.52
N GLY A 64 -15.97 11.81 -18.11
CA GLY A 64 -16.70 10.55 -18.28
C GLY A 64 -16.00 9.39 -17.55
N GLU A 65 -15.61 8.35 -18.30
CA GLU A 65 -14.90 7.18 -17.78
C GLU A 65 -13.36 7.33 -17.81
N THR A 66 -12.86 8.43 -18.37
CA THR A 66 -11.41 8.66 -18.52
C THR A 66 -10.88 9.48 -17.35
N ILE A 67 -9.85 8.98 -16.67
CA ILE A 67 -9.11 9.74 -15.66
C ILE A 67 -8.16 10.70 -16.39
N THR A 68 -8.33 12.00 -16.20
CA THR A 68 -7.47 13.05 -16.78
C THR A 68 -6.33 13.42 -15.84
N GLU A 69 -6.58 13.40 -14.53
CA GLU A 69 -5.57 13.62 -13.49
C GLU A 69 -5.80 12.70 -12.29
N ALA A 70 -4.71 12.23 -11.68
CA ALA A 70 -4.74 11.49 -10.42
C ALA A 70 -3.68 12.02 -9.45
N ARG A 71 -4.11 12.52 -8.28
CA ARG A 71 -3.23 13.02 -7.22
C ARG A 71 -3.28 12.07 -6.02
N ALA A 72 -2.14 11.52 -5.65
CA ALA A 72 -1.99 10.64 -4.49
C ALA A 72 -1.64 11.43 -3.22
N GLY A 73 -2.57 11.47 -2.27
CA GLY A 73 -2.35 11.86 -0.90
C GLY A 73 -1.73 10.70 -0.10
N ILE A 74 -0.42 10.75 0.09
CA ILE A 74 0.35 9.79 0.89
C ILE A 74 0.74 10.38 2.26
N GLY A 75 1.33 9.56 3.13
CA GLY A 75 1.85 10.00 4.43
C GLY A 75 0.93 9.72 5.62
N TYR A 76 -0.25 9.15 5.41
CA TYR A 76 -1.14 8.71 6.49
C TYR A 76 -0.53 7.64 7.40
N LEU A 77 0.44 6.87 6.90
CA LEU A 77 1.22 5.89 7.66
C LEU A 77 2.66 6.37 7.93
N HIS A 78 2.92 7.68 7.88
CA HIS A 78 4.23 8.22 8.21
C HIS A 78 4.47 8.10 9.73
N THR A 79 5.38 7.21 10.11
CA THR A 79 5.73 6.94 11.53
C THR A 79 7.12 7.46 11.92
N GLY A 80 7.82 8.14 10.99
CA GLY A 80 9.14 8.72 11.25
C GLY A 80 10.23 7.69 11.52
N ILE A 81 10.22 6.53 10.85
CA ILE A 81 11.16 5.43 11.06
C ILE A 81 12.62 5.92 10.95
N GLU A 82 12.93 6.70 9.91
CA GLU A 82 14.27 7.27 9.69
C GLU A 82 14.72 8.16 10.86
N LYS A 83 13.82 9.05 11.32
CA LYS A 83 14.12 9.92 12.46
C LYS A 83 14.31 9.13 13.75
N ASN A 84 13.54 8.07 13.96
CA ASN A 84 13.73 7.18 15.10
C ASN A 84 15.09 6.47 15.04
N ALA A 85 15.54 6.04 13.85
CA ALA A 85 16.80 5.35 13.67
C ALA A 85 18.01 6.20 14.08
N GLU A 86 17.95 7.53 13.98
CA GLU A 86 19.00 8.44 14.47
C GLU A 86 19.25 8.32 16.00
N TYR A 87 18.23 7.95 16.77
CA TYR A 87 18.29 7.83 18.23
C TYR A 87 18.35 6.37 18.71
N ARG A 88 18.71 5.43 17.83
CA ARG A 88 18.79 4.00 18.12
C ARG A 88 20.17 3.46 17.80
N THR A 89 20.57 2.43 18.54
CA THR A 89 21.77 1.66 18.16
C THR A 89 21.50 0.91 16.86
N TRP A 90 22.54 0.51 16.14
CA TRP A 90 22.37 -0.25 14.90
C TRP A 90 21.59 -1.56 15.13
N THR A 91 21.82 -2.22 16.26
CA THR A 91 21.06 -3.42 16.66
C THR A 91 19.58 -3.15 16.88
N GLN A 92 19.24 -2.02 17.52
CA GLN A 92 17.84 -1.61 17.70
C GLN A 92 17.21 -1.18 16.37
N GLY A 93 17.99 -0.60 15.46
CA GLY A 93 17.55 -0.13 14.14
C GLY A 93 16.93 -1.23 13.28
N VAL A 94 17.39 -2.48 13.42
CA VAL A 94 16.85 -3.65 12.71
C VAL A 94 15.33 -3.74 12.92
N THR A 95 14.87 -3.66 14.17
CA THR A 95 13.43 -3.79 14.51
C THR A 95 12.55 -2.66 13.96
N PHE A 96 13.15 -1.53 13.59
CA PHE A 96 12.47 -0.40 12.96
C PHE A 96 12.36 -0.61 11.45
N VAL A 97 13.44 -1.03 10.78
CA VAL A 97 13.44 -1.27 9.33
C VAL A 97 12.57 -2.47 8.94
N THR A 98 12.39 -3.46 9.82
CA THR A 98 11.41 -4.56 9.67
C THR A 98 10.02 -4.07 9.26
N ARG A 99 9.62 -2.87 9.71
CA ARG A 99 8.26 -2.32 9.55
C ARG A 99 8.11 -1.43 8.32
N MET A 100 9.17 -1.20 7.54
CA MET A 100 9.12 -0.34 6.36
C MET A 100 8.28 -0.97 5.24
N ASP A 101 8.45 -2.27 5.01
CA ASP A 101 7.57 -3.11 4.20
C ASP A 101 7.17 -4.31 5.06
N TYR A 102 5.91 -4.35 5.48
CA TYR A 102 5.36 -5.39 6.34
C TYR A 102 5.10 -6.72 5.61
N LEU A 103 5.19 -6.75 4.27
CA LEU A 103 5.11 -7.97 3.48
C LEU A 103 6.49 -8.57 3.21
N ALA A 104 7.54 -7.75 3.16
CA ALA A 104 8.92 -8.17 2.94
C ALA A 104 9.89 -7.76 4.07
N PRO A 105 9.60 -8.04 5.35
CA PRO A 105 10.43 -7.60 6.48
C PRO A 105 11.89 -8.07 6.40
N ILE A 106 12.12 -9.32 5.97
CA ILE A 106 13.46 -9.93 5.95
C ILE A 106 14.35 -9.27 4.89
N PHE A 107 13.78 -8.76 3.80
CA PHE A 107 14.53 -7.99 2.81
C PHE A 107 15.02 -6.66 3.39
N ASN A 108 14.17 -5.94 4.13
CA ASN A 108 14.55 -4.66 4.75
C ASN A 108 15.64 -4.85 5.80
N GLU A 109 15.49 -5.86 6.65
CA GLU A 109 16.49 -6.23 7.66
C GLU A 109 17.81 -6.62 7.00
N THR A 110 17.76 -7.45 5.95
CA THR A 110 18.97 -7.88 5.23
C THR A 110 19.67 -6.70 4.56
N ALA A 111 18.94 -5.82 3.88
CA ALA A 111 19.50 -4.63 3.26
C ALA A 111 20.19 -3.71 4.29
N TYR A 112 19.54 -3.51 5.44
CA TYR A 112 20.11 -2.72 6.54
C TYR A 112 21.37 -3.37 7.13
N CYS A 113 21.33 -4.67 7.42
CA CYS A 113 22.47 -5.42 7.94
C CYS A 113 23.66 -5.40 6.98
N LEU A 114 23.43 -5.62 5.68
CA LEU A 114 24.48 -5.56 4.65
C LEU A 114 25.12 -4.16 4.57
N ALA A 115 24.32 -3.09 4.73
CA ALA A 115 24.84 -1.73 4.75
C ALA A 115 25.72 -1.47 5.99
N VAL A 116 25.30 -1.94 7.17
CA VAL A 116 26.08 -1.83 8.42
C VAL A 116 27.36 -2.66 8.35
N GLU A 117 27.30 -3.89 7.84
CA GLU A 117 28.46 -4.78 7.66
C GLU A 117 29.50 -4.17 6.73
N LYS A 118 29.04 -3.58 5.62
CA LYS A 118 29.90 -2.88 4.67
C LYS A 118 30.53 -1.63 5.29
N LEU A 119 29.78 -0.87 6.09
CA LEU A 119 30.27 0.31 6.79
C LEU A 119 31.37 -0.06 7.81
N LEU A 120 31.20 -1.19 8.48
CA LEU A 120 32.17 -1.72 9.46
C LEU A 120 33.37 -2.43 8.82
N GLY A 121 33.33 -2.72 7.52
CA GLY A 121 34.38 -3.45 6.81
C GLY A 121 34.46 -4.95 7.14
N ILE A 122 33.40 -5.53 7.72
CA ILE A 122 33.35 -6.92 8.18
C ILE A 122 32.64 -7.87 7.21
N THR A 123 32.36 -7.43 5.98
CA THR A 123 31.60 -8.21 4.99
C THR A 123 32.20 -9.60 4.73
N ASN A 124 33.53 -9.74 4.78
CA ASN A 124 34.23 -11.00 4.58
C ASN A 124 34.32 -11.86 5.85
N ASP A 125 33.98 -11.30 7.00
CA ASP A 125 34.02 -12.00 8.30
C ASP A 125 32.68 -12.70 8.60
N ILE A 126 31.64 -12.43 7.80
CA ILE A 126 30.33 -13.07 7.92
C ILE A 126 30.43 -14.54 7.48
N PRO A 127 30.02 -15.51 8.32
CA PRO A 127 30.07 -16.91 7.96
C PRO A 127 29.23 -17.22 6.72
N GLU A 128 29.71 -18.10 5.84
CA GLU A 128 28.99 -18.54 4.64
C GLU A 128 27.57 -19.02 4.96
N ARG A 129 27.43 -19.82 6.03
CA ARG A 129 26.14 -20.30 6.54
C ARG A 129 25.14 -19.16 6.83
N ALA A 130 25.61 -18.00 7.30
CA ALA A 130 24.72 -16.86 7.57
C ALA A 130 24.17 -16.28 6.26
N SER A 131 25.01 -16.20 5.22
CA SER A 131 24.60 -15.77 3.87
C SER A 131 23.61 -16.74 3.23
N GLU A 132 23.82 -18.05 3.38
CA GLU A 132 22.89 -19.08 2.90
C GLU A 132 21.51 -18.95 3.57
N ILE A 133 21.49 -18.80 4.90
CA ILE A 133 20.24 -18.60 5.66
C ILE A 133 19.53 -17.33 5.22
N ARG A 134 20.26 -16.22 5.00
CA ARG A 134 19.67 -14.97 4.49
C ARG A 134 18.96 -15.19 3.17
N VAL A 135 19.62 -15.84 2.21
CA VAL A 135 19.03 -16.13 0.89
C VAL A 135 17.80 -17.02 1.03
N LEU A 136 17.88 -18.11 1.81
CA LEU A 136 16.74 -19.00 2.05
C LEU A 136 15.54 -18.25 2.63
N MET A 137 15.77 -17.44 3.67
CA MET A 137 14.71 -16.68 4.35
C MET A 137 14.14 -15.58 3.45
N MET A 138 14.98 -14.89 2.68
CA MET A 138 14.54 -13.90 1.70
C MET A 138 13.67 -14.54 0.61
N GLU A 139 14.04 -15.70 0.07
CA GLU A 139 13.24 -16.34 -0.98
C GLU A 139 11.90 -16.88 -0.46
N LEU A 140 11.86 -17.42 0.77
CA LEU A 140 10.60 -17.73 1.44
C LEU A 140 9.75 -16.46 1.61
N ASN A 141 10.36 -15.35 2.04
CA ASN A 141 9.64 -14.09 2.26
C ASN A 141 9.14 -13.50 0.94
N ARG A 142 9.91 -13.65 -0.15
CA ARG A 142 9.52 -13.27 -1.50
C ARG A 142 8.25 -14.01 -1.92
N ILE A 143 8.22 -15.33 -1.75
CA ILE A 143 7.05 -16.16 -2.06
C ILE A 143 5.84 -15.69 -1.25
N SER A 144 5.99 -15.51 0.07
CA SER A 144 4.92 -15.03 0.97
C SER A 144 4.38 -13.65 0.56
N SER A 145 5.27 -12.71 0.20
CA SER A 145 4.88 -11.37 -0.28
C SER A 145 4.11 -11.43 -1.61
N HIS A 146 4.57 -12.25 -2.55
CA HIS A 146 3.89 -12.42 -3.85
C HIS A 146 2.55 -13.15 -3.72
N MET A 147 2.39 -14.06 -2.76
CA MET A 147 1.08 -14.65 -2.45
C MET A 147 0.08 -13.59 -2.00
N VAL A 148 0.49 -12.59 -1.21
CA VAL A 148 -0.37 -11.45 -0.89
C VAL A 148 -0.67 -10.65 -2.14
N ALA A 149 0.34 -10.24 -2.91
CA ALA A 149 0.16 -9.43 -4.11
C ALA A 149 -0.82 -10.08 -5.12
N LEU A 150 -0.67 -11.38 -5.38
CA LEU A 150 -1.56 -12.13 -6.27
C LEU A 150 -2.94 -12.37 -5.66
N GLY A 151 -2.99 -12.70 -4.37
CA GLY A 151 -4.24 -12.98 -3.67
C GLY A 151 -5.14 -11.76 -3.57
N THR A 152 -4.57 -10.63 -3.13
CA THR A 152 -5.31 -9.36 -3.03
C THR A 152 -5.55 -8.75 -4.41
N GLY A 153 -4.59 -8.85 -5.34
CA GLY A 153 -4.79 -8.42 -6.73
C GLY A 153 -5.96 -9.15 -7.41
N ALA A 154 -6.14 -10.45 -7.14
CA ALA A 154 -7.30 -11.19 -7.61
C ALA A 154 -8.61 -10.72 -6.95
N LEU A 155 -8.57 -10.40 -5.65
CA LEU A 155 -9.73 -9.87 -4.93
C LEU A 155 -10.21 -8.54 -5.54
N GLU A 156 -9.29 -7.63 -5.90
CA GLU A 156 -9.62 -6.34 -6.53
C GLU A 156 -10.26 -6.51 -7.92
N LEU A 157 -9.99 -7.63 -8.59
CA LEU A 157 -10.67 -8.02 -9.84
C LEU A 157 -11.99 -8.77 -9.60
N GLY A 158 -12.40 -8.97 -8.35
CA GLY A 158 -13.62 -9.66 -7.95
C GLY A 158 -13.48 -11.17 -7.72
N ALA A 159 -12.27 -11.72 -7.78
CA ALA A 159 -12.02 -13.15 -7.60
C ALA A 159 -11.60 -13.48 -6.14
N LEU A 160 -12.55 -13.97 -5.35
CA LEU A 160 -12.32 -14.30 -3.94
C LEU A 160 -11.52 -15.61 -3.72
N SER A 161 -11.76 -16.64 -4.54
CA SER A 161 -11.15 -17.97 -4.32
C SER A 161 -9.61 -17.96 -4.38
N PRO A 162 -8.96 -17.26 -5.33
CA PRO A 162 -7.49 -17.17 -5.35
C PRO A 162 -6.91 -16.56 -4.08
N MET A 163 -7.56 -15.56 -3.47
CA MET A 163 -7.12 -14.96 -2.20
C MET A 163 -7.07 -16.00 -1.08
N ILE A 164 -8.14 -16.79 -0.94
CA ILE A 164 -8.23 -17.83 0.11
C ILE A 164 -7.10 -18.87 -0.06
N PHE A 165 -6.87 -19.33 -1.29
CA PHE A 165 -5.79 -20.29 -1.54
C PHE A 165 -4.41 -19.69 -1.31
N ALA A 166 -4.17 -18.45 -1.76
CA ALA A 166 -2.91 -17.77 -1.56
C ALA A 166 -2.60 -17.59 -0.07
N PHE A 167 -3.60 -17.21 0.74
CA PHE A 167 -3.41 -17.01 2.18
C PHE A 167 -3.19 -18.33 2.92
N ARG A 168 -3.86 -19.42 2.51
CA ARG A 168 -3.60 -20.76 3.05
C ARG A 168 -2.16 -21.23 2.79
N GLU A 169 -1.65 -21.02 1.58
CA GLU A 169 -0.26 -21.39 1.27
C GLU A 169 0.74 -20.46 1.95
N ARG A 170 0.39 -19.18 2.10
CA ARG A 170 1.20 -18.20 2.83
C ARG A 170 1.40 -18.61 4.29
N GLU A 171 0.37 -19.16 4.94
CA GLU A 171 0.44 -19.58 6.33
C GLU A 171 1.59 -20.57 6.59
N LYS A 172 1.81 -21.52 5.67
CA LYS A 172 2.92 -22.48 5.78
C LYS A 172 4.29 -21.81 5.83
N VAL A 173 4.44 -20.68 5.14
CA VAL A 173 5.68 -19.89 5.18
C VAL A 173 5.79 -19.14 6.51
N LEU A 174 4.67 -18.64 7.03
CA LEU A 174 4.63 -17.99 8.34
C LEU A 174 4.95 -18.97 9.47
N ASP A 175 4.45 -20.22 9.41
CA ASP A 175 4.81 -21.28 10.37
C ASP A 175 6.34 -21.48 10.45
N VAL A 176 7.03 -21.40 9.30
CA VAL A 176 8.50 -21.49 9.25
C VAL A 176 9.14 -20.25 9.88
N PHE A 177 8.59 -19.06 9.64
CA PHE A 177 9.09 -17.82 10.26
C PHE A 177 8.89 -17.80 11.77
N GLU A 178 7.74 -18.29 12.25
CA GLU A 178 7.45 -18.44 13.67
C GLU A 178 8.43 -19.43 14.31
N MET A 179 8.69 -20.57 13.66
CA MET A 179 9.65 -21.56 14.16
C MET A 179 11.07 -21.00 14.33
N ILE A 180 11.48 -20.08 13.46
CA ILE A 180 12.84 -19.53 13.44
C ILE A 180 12.97 -18.30 14.36
N SER A 181 11.98 -17.41 14.33
CA SER A 181 12.04 -16.08 14.96
C SER A 181 11.13 -15.92 16.17
N GLY A 182 10.14 -16.81 16.35
CA GLY A 182 9.07 -16.69 17.34
C GLY A 182 8.00 -15.64 16.99
N LEU A 183 7.97 -15.20 15.72
CA LEU A 183 7.20 -14.08 15.20
C LEU A 183 6.36 -14.49 13.99
#